data_AF-A0A371E6U9-F1
#
_entry.id   AF-A0A371E6U9-F1
#
_cell.length_a   1.000
_cell.length_b   1.000
_cell.length_c   1.000
_cell.angle_alpha   90.00
_cell.angle_beta   90.00
_cell.angle_gamma   90.00
#
_symmetry.space_group_name_H-M   'P 1'
#
loop_
_entity.id
_entity.type
_entity.pdbx_description
1 polymer ?
#
loop_
_entity_poly.entity_id
_entity_poly.type
_entity_poly.pdbx_seq_one_letter_code
_entity_poly.pdbx_strand_id
1 'polypeptide(L)'
;MYISGGNDKLSCKLFPGTLRGVAMQWMTTLLARTIRTFNDLASTFVSQFAANKAKKLEVADLFDVKQARGESLKNYIACFNNATVSKGLRASPFSDSLALERSVSMEEIRMRAEKHVEVEED
;
A
#
# COMPACT_ATOMS: atom_id res chain seq x y z
N MET A 1 -14.56 -18.68 8.12
CA MET A 1 -15.97 -18.66 7.64
C MET A 1 -15.93 -18.14 6.21
N TYR A 2 -16.01 -19.04 5.22
CA TYR A 2 -16.03 -18.67 3.81
C TYR A 2 -17.38 -18.04 3.51
N ILE A 3 -17.42 -16.73 3.26
CA ILE A 3 -18.61 -16.09 2.70
C ILE A 3 -18.55 -16.40 1.20
N SER A 4 -19.04 -17.58 0.83
CA SER A 4 -19.11 -18.02 -0.56
C SER A 4 -19.98 -17.05 -1.34
N GLY A 5 -19.47 -16.60 -2.49
CA GLY A 5 -20.17 -15.73 -3.42
C GLY A 5 -21.59 -16.20 -3.68
N GLY A 6 -22.54 -15.27 -3.54
CA GLY A 6 -23.93 -15.57 -3.86
C GLY A 6 -24.91 -14.43 -3.57
N ASN A 7 -24.63 -13.53 -2.61
CA ASN A 7 -25.51 -12.39 -2.39
C ASN A 7 -24.81 -11.28 -1.60
N ASP A 8 -24.31 -10.25 -2.28
CA ASP A 8 -23.72 -9.05 -1.66
C ASP A 8 -24.61 -8.46 -0.56
N LYS A 9 -25.93 -8.52 -0.74
CA LYS A 9 -26.90 -8.06 0.25
C LYS A 9 -26.87 -8.88 1.54
N LEU A 10 -26.67 -10.20 1.46
CA LEU A 10 -26.52 -11.06 2.65
C LEU A 10 -25.17 -10.81 3.32
N SER A 11 -24.09 -10.73 2.54
CA SER A 11 -22.74 -10.47 3.06
C SER A 11 -22.68 -9.14 3.81
N CYS A 12 -23.24 -8.06 3.23
CA CYS A 12 -23.32 -6.74 3.89
C CYS A 12 -24.15 -6.76 5.17
N LYS A 13 -25.21 -7.59 5.24
CA LYS A 13 -26.06 -7.70 6.44
C LYS A 13 -25.38 -8.48 7.57
N LEU A 14 -24.60 -9.51 7.23
CA LEU A 14 -23.93 -10.35 8.21
C LEU A 14 -22.64 -9.71 8.75
N PHE A 15 -21.96 -8.89 7.94
CA PHE A 15 -20.68 -8.28 8.29
C PHE A 15 -20.68 -7.48 9.61
N PRO A 16 -21.67 -6.63 9.93
CA PRO A 16 -21.71 -5.95 11.24
C PRO A 16 -21.65 -6.92 12.44
N GLY A 17 -22.22 -8.11 12.30
CA GLY A 17 -22.24 -9.13 13.35
C GLY A 17 -20.88 -9.78 13.62
N THR A 18 -19.90 -9.60 12.73
CA THR A 18 -18.52 -10.10 12.93
C THR A 18 -17.62 -9.07 13.59
N LEU A 19 -18.04 -7.80 13.68
CA LEU A 19 -17.25 -6.70 14.23
C LEU A 19 -17.38 -6.61 15.75
N ARG A 20 -16.34 -6.11 16.41
CA ARG A 20 -16.33 -5.82 17.85
C ARG A 20 -15.61 -4.50 18.15
N GLY A 21 -15.94 -3.87 19.26
CA GLY A 21 -15.26 -2.66 19.75
C GLY A 21 -15.25 -1.53 18.74
N VAL A 22 -14.07 -0.94 18.50
CA VAL A 22 -13.85 0.23 17.62
C VAL A 22 -14.36 -0.01 16.19
N ALA A 23 -14.23 -1.24 15.67
CA ALA A 23 -14.71 -1.58 14.34
C ALA A 23 -16.25 -1.51 14.23
N MET A 24 -16.96 -1.92 15.29
CA MET A 24 -18.42 -1.81 15.35
C MET A 24 -18.85 -0.34 15.42
N GLN A 25 -18.18 0.47 16.25
CA GLN A 25 -18.49 1.91 16.35
C GLN A 25 -18.25 2.64 15.03
N TRP A 26 -17.14 2.35 14.34
CA TRP A 26 -16.86 2.92 13.02
C TRP A 26 -17.96 2.60 12.01
N MET A 27 -18.50 1.39 12.00
CA MET A 27 -19.56 1.00 11.07
C MET A 27 -20.80 1.90 11.20
N THR A 28 -21.09 2.39 12.41
CA THR A 28 -22.21 3.33 12.66
C THR A 28 -21.96 4.74 12.14
N THR A 29 -20.70 5.11 11.86
CA THR A 29 -20.33 6.42 11.31
C THR A 29 -20.42 6.50 9.80
N LEU A 30 -20.63 5.37 9.12
CA LEU A 30 -20.73 5.33 7.67
C LEU A 30 -22.05 5.96 7.21
N LEU A 31 -21.96 6.91 6.28
CA LEU A 31 -23.13 7.55 5.69
C LEU A 31 -24.01 6.53 4.96
N ALA A 32 -25.32 6.71 5.05
CA ALA A 32 -26.26 5.89 4.30
C ALA A 32 -25.98 5.99 2.78
N ARG A 33 -26.04 4.85 2.07
CA ARG A 33 -25.87 4.71 0.61
C ARG A 33 -24.43 4.82 0.06
N THR A 34 -23.40 4.85 0.90
CA THR A 34 -22.00 4.80 0.45
C THR A 34 -21.54 3.39 0.08
N ILE A 35 -22.16 2.36 0.66
CA ILE A 35 -21.87 0.95 0.40
C ILE A 35 -23.00 0.37 -0.45
N ARG A 36 -22.68 -0.08 -1.67
CA ARG A 36 -23.64 -0.71 -2.59
C ARG A 36 -23.40 -2.22 -2.69
N THR A 37 -22.15 -2.63 -2.56
CA THR A 37 -21.69 -4.03 -2.65
C THR A 37 -20.90 -4.42 -1.41
N PHE A 38 -20.71 -5.73 -1.20
CA PHE A 38 -19.81 -6.20 -0.15
C PHE A 38 -18.36 -5.77 -0.39
N ASN A 39 -17.98 -5.62 -1.66
CA ASN A 39 -16.66 -5.14 -2.04
C ASN A 39 -16.42 -3.68 -1.59
N ASP A 40 -17.42 -2.81 -1.73
CA ASP A 40 -17.33 -1.41 -1.25
C ASP A 40 -17.10 -1.37 0.27
N LEU A 41 -17.80 -2.22 1.00
CA LEU A 41 -17.67 -2.36 2.45
C LEU A 41 -16.28 -2.87 2.83
N ALA A 42 -15.80 -3.94 2.19
CA ALA A 42 -14.49 -4.51 2.44
C ALA A 42 -13.36 -3.50 2.15
N SER A 43 -13.44 -2.79 1.02
CA SER A 43 -12.48 -1.75 0.65
C SER A 43 -12.46 -0.61 1.67
N THR A 44 -13.63 -0.14 2.10
CA THR A 44 -13.75 0.93 3.10
C THR A 44 -13.21 0.48 4.46
N PHE A 45 -13.47 -0.77 4.86
CA PHE A 45 -12.97 -1.37 6.09
C PHE A 45 -11.44 -1.49 6.08
N VAL A 46 -10.86 -2.01 5.00
CA VAL A 46 -9.40 -2.09 4.83
C VAL A 46 -8.80 -0.69 4.82
N SER A 47 -9.41 0.28 4.14
CA SER A 47 -8.97 1.66 4.15
C SER A 47 -8.95 2.26 5.57
N GLN A 48 -9.94 1.96 6.40
CA GLN A 48 -9.99 2.48 7.77
C GLN A 48 -8.99 1.80 8.70
N PHE A 49 -8.89 0.47 8.64
CA PHE A 49 -8.21 -0.34 9.67
C PHE A 49 -6.89 -0.96 9.21
N ALA A 50 -6.49 -0.82 7.95
CA ALA A 50 -5.17 -1.25 7.51
C ALA A 50 -4.11 -0.39 8.21
N ALA A 51 -3.34 -1.04 9.10
CA ALA A 51 -2.22 -0.44 9.82
C ALA A 51 -1.10 0.06 8.87
N ASN A 52 -1.12 -0.36 7.60
CA ASN A 52 -0.14 0.00 6.60
C ASN A 52 -0.80 0.66 5.37
N LYS A 53 -1.64 1.67 5.59
CA LYS A 53 -1.92 2.61 4.51
C LYS A 53 -0.60 3.23 4.10
N ALA A 54 -0.16 2.96 2.87
CA ALA A 54 0.93 3.69 2.24
C ALA A 54 0.62 5.18 2.43
N LYS A 55 1.31 5.81 3.39
CA LYS A 55 1.15 7.24 3.63
C LYS A 55 1.45 7.91 2.29
N LYS A 56 0.57 8.82 1.87
CA LYS A 56 0.82 9.64 0.69
C LYS A 56 2.14 10.34 0.98
N LEU A 57 3.19 9.92 0.29
CA LEU A 57 4.56 10.30 0.59
C LEU A 57 4.66 11.82 0.38
N GLU A 58 4.81 12.56 1.47
CA GLU A 58 4.99 14.00 1.39
C GLU A 58 6.48 14.31 1.29
N VAL A 59 6.81 15.42 0.63
CA VAL A 59 8.19 15.92 0.56
C VAL A 59 8.77 16.13 1.97
N ALA A 60 7.90 16.42 2.95
CA ALA A 60 8.23 16.45 4.38
C ALA A 60 8.90 15.15 4.88
N ASP A 61 8.46 13.98 4.42
CA ASP A 61 9.04 12.68 4.79
C ASP A 61 10.45 12.45 4.21
N LEU A 62 10.86 13.26 3.23
CA LEU A 62 12.22 13.23 2.66
C LEU A 62 13.21 14.06 3.49
N PHE A 63 12.73 15.11 4.16
CA PHE A 63 13.54 15.96 5.06
C PHE A 63 13.94 15.26 6.37
N ASP A 64 13.25 14.17 6.71
CA ASP A 64 13.60 13.33 7.87
C ASP A 64 14.81 12.41 7.59
N VAL A 65 15.21 12.24 6.32
CA VAL A 65 16.43 11.49 5.98
C VAL A 65 17.64 12.40 6.19
N LYS A 66 18.19 12.39 7.40
CA LYS A 66 19.41 13.13 7.77
C LYS A 66 20.57 12.17 8.00
N GLN A 67 21.77 12.59 7.60
CA GLN A 67 22.99 11.83 7.87
C GLN A 67 23.21 11.69 9.37
N ALA A 68 23.34 10.46 9.86
CA ALA A 68 23.57 10.20 11.28
C ALA A 68 25.01 10.58 11.68
N ARG A 69 25.22 10.96 12.93
CA ARG A 69 26.56 11.28 13.44
C ARG A 69 27.43 10.01 13.43
N GLY A 70 28.46 10.01 12.58
CA GLY A 70 29.35 8.85 12.38
C GLY A 70 28.98 7.96 11.19
N GLU A 71 27.89 8.27 10.47
CA GLU A 71 27.57 7.60 9.21
C GLU A 71 28.50 8.08 8.10
N SER A 72 29.09 7.13 7.35
CA SER A 72 29.90 7.48 6.18
C SER A 72 29.04 8.09 5.08
N LEU A 73 29.59 9.04 4.34
CA LEU A 73 28.86 9.70 3.24
C LEU A 73 28.33 8.70 2.20
N LYS A 74 29.08 7.62 1.94
CA LYS A 74 28.67 6.55 1.03
C LYS A 74 27.40 5.84 1.51
N ASN A 75 27.31 5.55 2.80
CA ASN A 75 26.14 4.88 3.39
C ASN A 75 24.93 5.81 3.40
N TYR A 76 25.14 7.09 3.75
CA TYR A 76 24.10 8.10 3.71
C TYR A 76 23.50 8.24 2.30
N ILE A 77 24.35 8.37 1.27
CA ILE A 77 23.89 8.49 -0.12
C ILE A 77 23.15 7.24 -0.58
N ALA A 78 23.59 6.04 -0.17
CA ALA A 78 22.88 4.80 -0.49
C ALA A 78 21.49 4.74 0.14
N CYS A 79 21.37 5.12 1.42
CA CYS A 79 20.08 5.19 2.11
C CYS A 79 19.17 6.28 1.54
N PHE A 80 19.71 7.46 1.24
CA PHE A 80 19.00 8.57 0.63
C PHE A 80 18.47 8.21 -0.77
N ASN A 81 19.30 7.59 -1.61
CA ASN A 81 18.89 7.15 -2.94
C ASN A 81 17.84 6.05 -2.87
N ASN A 82 17.99 5.07 -1.96
CA ASN A 82 16.98 4.03 -1.77
C ASN A 82 15.63 4.63 -1.31
N ALA A 83 15.68 5.58 -0.37
CA ALA A 83 14.51 6.32 0.05
C ALA A 83 13.92 7.14 -1.11
N THR A 84 14.73 7.75 -1.98
CA THR A 84 14.26 8.59 -3.09
C THR A 84 13.70 7.75 -4.25
N VAL A 85 14.28 6.58 -4.55
CA VAL A 85 13.78 5.65 -5.59
C VAL A 85 12.46 5.04 -5.14
N SER A 86 12.38 4.51 -3.92
CA SER A 86 11.12 4.00 -3.37
C SER A 86 10.05 5.10 -3.23
N LYS A 87 10.45 6.36 -2.97
CA LYS A 87 9.52 7.49 -2.81
C LYS A 87 9.16 8.23 -4.10
N GLY A 88 9.93 8.04 -5.18
CA GLY A 88 9.78 8.78 -6.45
C GLY A 88 9.10 7.98 -7.57
N LEU A 89 8.95 6.67 -7.42
CA LEU A 89 8.25 5.82 -8.38
C LEU A 89 6.73 5.93 -8.19
N ARG A 90 5.99 6.11 -9.29
CA ARG A 90 4.53 6.01 -9.29
C ARG A 90 4.14 4.61 -8.84
N ALA A 91 3.18 4.50 -7.93
CA ALA A 91 2.65 3.22 -7.48
C ALA A 91 2.23 2.37 -8.69
N SER A 92 2.95 1.28 -8.93
CA SER A 92 2.70 0.31 -9.99
C SER A 92 3.16 -1.08 -9.51
N PRO A 93 2.71 -2.17 -10.16
CA PRO A 93 3.16 -3.53 -9.82
C PRO A 93 4.69 -3.67 -9.84
N PHE A 94 5.37 -2.86 -10.66
CA PHE A 94 6.82 -2.79 -10.71
C PHE A 94 7.43 -2.14 -9.46
N SER A 95 6.88 -1.02 -8.98
CA SER A 95 7.37 -0.37 -7.76
C SER A 95 7.16 -1.24 -6.51
N ASP A 96 6.05 -1.98 -6.45
CA ASP A 96 5.76 -2.89 -5.34
C ASP A 96 6.73 -4.08 -5.31
N SER A 97 7.06 -4.63 -6.48
CA SER A 97 8.05 -5.71 -6.62
C SER A 97 9.46 -5.27 -6.19
N LEU A 98 9.86 -4.04 -6.53
CA LEU A 98 11.13 -3.45 -6.10
C LEU A 98 11.18 -3.13 -4.60
N ALA A 99 10.03 -2.82 -3.98
CA ALA A 99 9.95 -2.57 -2.54
C ALA A 99 9.95 -3.86 -1.72
N LEU A 100 9.42 -4.97 -2.27
CA LEU A 100 9.36 -6.27 -1.61
C LEU A 100 10.71 -6.98 -1.58
N GLU A 101 11.44 -6.91 -2.70
CA GLU A 101 12.77 -7.51 -2.81
C GLU A 101 13.82 -6.41 -2.75
N ARG A 102 14.62 -6.44 -1.68
CA ARG A 102 15.78 -5.55 -1.49
C ARG A 102 16.77 -5.76 -2.63
N SER A 103 16.52 -5.11 -3.77
CA SER A 103 17.32 -5.24 -4.98
C SER A 103 18.66 -4.58 -4.71
N VAL A 104 19.75 -5.33 -4.89
CA VAL A 104 21.05 -4.96 -4.31
C VAL A 104 21.91 -4.17 -5.32
N SER A 105 21.52 -4.14 -6.60
CA SER A 105 22.27 -3.46 -7.66
C SER A 105 21.39 -2.76 -8.71
N MET A 106 21.89 -1.64 -9.23
CA MET A 106 21.29 -0.89 -10.35
C MET A 106 21.14 -1.74 -11.62
N GLU A 107 22.02 -2.73 -11.83
CA GLU A 107 21.96 -3.66 -12.97
C GLU A 107 20.69 -4.53 -12.91
N GLU A 108 20.34 -5.01 -11.72
CA GLU A 108 19.15 -5.85 -11.49
C GLU A 108 17.86 -5.03 -11.66
N ILE A 109 17.89 -3.77 -11.20
CA ILE A 109 16.75 -2.85 -11.37
C ILE A 109 16.53 -2.57 -12.85
N ARG A 110 17.60 -2.33 -13.63
CA ARG A 110 17.51 -2.09 -15.07
C ARG A 110 16.96 -3.30 -15.82
N MET A 111 17.49 -4.50 -15.56
CA MET A 111 17.02 -5.74 -16.19
C MET A 111 15.52 -6.00 -15.91
N ARG A 112 15.05 -5.72 -14.70
CA ARG A 112 13.64 -5.88 -14.33
C ARG A 112 12.74 -4.83 -14.99
N ALA A 113 13.23 -3.60 -15.13
CA ALA A 113 12.51 -2.52 -15.83
C ALA A 113 12.34 -2.86 -17.32
N GLU A 114 13.40 -3.35 -17.96
CA GLU A 114 13.38 -3.79 -19.36
C GLU A 114 12.39 -4.95 -19.57
N LYS A 115 12.35 -5.93 -18.66
CA LYS A 115 11.36 -7.02 -18.71
C LYS A 115 9.90 -6.54 -18.56
N HIS A 116 9.65 -5.44 -17.83
CA HIS A 116 8.30 -4.89 -17.69
C HIS A 116 7.87 -4.04 -18.89
N VAL A 117 8.82 -3.48 -19.65
CA VAL A 117 8.54 -2.73 -20.89
C VAL A 117 8.08 -3.67 -22.02
N GLU A 118 8.56 -4.91 -22.07
CA GLU A 118 8.11 -5.93 -23.06
C GLU A 118 6.68 -6.44 -22.86
N VAL A 119 6.01 -6.12 -21.74
CA VAL A 119 4.65 -6.59 -21.43
C VAL A 119 3.57 -5.54 -21.80
N GLU A 120 3.94 -4.33 -22.21
CA GLU A 120 2.98 -3.28 -22.61
C GLU A 120 2.83 -3.09 -24.14
N GLU A 121 3.45 -3.93 -24.98
CA GLU A 121 3.27 -3.93 -26.44
C GLU A 121 2.57 -5.21 -26.99
N ASP A 122 1.46 -5.63 -26.36
CA ASP A 122 0.47 -6.55 -26.93
C ASP A 122 -0.97 -6.09 -26.64
#